data_AF-J9ABD3-F1
#
_entry.id   AF-J9ABD3-F1
#
_cell.length_a   1.000
_cell.length_b   1.000
_cell.length_c   1.000
_cell.angle_alpha   90.00
_cell.angle_beta   90.00
_cell.angle_gamma   90.00
#
_symmetry.space_group_name_H-M   'P 1'
#
loop_
_entity.id
_entity.type
_entity.pdbx_description
1 polymer ?
#
loop_
_entity_poly.entity_id
_entity_poly.type
_entity_poly.pdbx_seq_one_letter_code
_entity_poly.pdbx_strand_id
1 'polypeptide(L)'
;NDFWRIFLLLGFVAFCVNAGAIGSIQGITVTGRLACDTKPVRDVEVQLWEDDADKFFLFSNLYLCDPDDLLNSTISDANGVFEIYGEDKEVNAIEPYLIIMHSCDNGNINP
;
A
#
# COMPACT_ATOMS: atom_id res chain seq x y z
N ASN A 1 24.13 7.69 -37.30
CA ASN A 1 24.60 6.61 -36.41
C ASN A 1 23.68 6.51 -35.21
N ASP A 2 22.48 5.99 -35.43
CA ASP A 2 21.45 5.81 -34.39
C ASP A 2 21.61 4.52 -33.59
N PHE A 3 22.64 3.74 -33.92
CA PHE A 3 22.98 2.46 -33.28
C PHE A 3 23.14 2.60 -31.76
N TRP A 4 23.79 3.68 -31.29
CA TRP A 4 23.94 4.01 -29.87
C TRP A 4 22.60 4.16 -29.13
N ARG A 5 21.59 4.77 -29.78
CA ARG A 5 20.27 4.97 -29.16
C ARG A 5 19.55 3.65 -28.94
N ILE A 6 19.69 2.70 -29.87
CA ILE A 6 19.13 1.36 -29.76
C ILE A 6 19.80 0.59 -28.62
N PHE A 7 21.12 0.68 -28.48
CA PHE A 7 21.83 0.06 -27.35
C PHE A 7 21.43 0.63 -25.99
N LEU A 8 21.25 1.96 -25.89
CA LEU A 8 20.76 2.58 -24.67
C LEU A 8 19.33 2.13 -24.32
N LEU A 9 18.43 2.08 -25.31
CA LEU A 9 17.05 1.64 -25.10
C LEU A 9 16.98 0.16 -24.70
N LEU A 10 17.77 -0.71 -25.35
CA LEU A 10 17.83 -2.14 -25.00
C LEU A 10 18.45 -2.38 -23.63
N GLY A 11 19.50 -1.64 -23.27
CA GLY A 11 20.11 -1.70 -21.94
C GLY A 11 19.15 -1.23 -20.85
N PHE A 12 18.37 -0.18 -21.13
CA PHE A 12 17.35 0.32 -20.21
C PHE A 12 16.21 -0.67 -19.99
N VAL A 13 15.68 -1.28 -21.05
CA VAL A 13 14.65 -2.33 -20.95
C VAL A 13 15.16 -3.54 -20.17
N ALA A 14 16.39 -4.00 -20.45
CA ALA A 14 16.99 -5.12 -19.73
C ALA A 14 17.22 -4.83 -18.23
N PHE A 15 17.51 -3.57 -17.89
CA PHE A 15 17.64 -3.13 -16.49
C PHE A 15 16.27 -3.11 -15.79
N CYS A 16 15.24 -2.55 -16.42
CA CYS A 16 13.88 -2.50 -15.86
C CYS A 16 13.32 -3.91 -15.59
N VAL A 17 13.53 -4.87 -16.50
CA VAL A 17 13.06 -6.25 -16.32
C VAL A 17 13.71 -6.95 -15.12
N ASN A 18 14.94 -6.57 -14.76
CA ASN A 18 15.65 -7.13 -13.61
C ASN A 18 15.45 -6.31 -12.32
N ALA A 19 14.88 -5.11 -12.38
CA ALA A 19 14.63 -4.28 -11.21
C ALA A 19 13.65 -4.95 -10.24
N GLY A 20 12.62 -5.64 -10.77
CA GLY A 20 11.69 -6.44 -9.97
C GLY A 20 12.30 -7.67 -9.27
N ALA A 21 13.60 -7.95 -9.45
CA ALA A 21 14.30 -9.02 -8.76
C ALA A 21 14.94 -8.57 -7.43
N ILE A 22 15.09 -7.27 -7.21
CA ILE A 22 15.74 -6.68 -6.03
C ILE A 22 14.66 -6.40 -4.97
N GLY A 23 14.97 -6.62 -3.68
CA GLY A 23 14.03 -6.44 -2.58
C GLY A 23 13.54 -7.75 -1.96
N SER A 24 12.96 -7.65 -0.77
CA SER A 24 12.41 -8.76 0.01
C SER A 24 10.93 -8.55 0.27
N ILE A 25 10.17 -9.65 0.23
CA ILE A 25 8.75 -9.63 0.64
C ILE A 25 8.70 -9.35 2.14
N GLN A 26 7.94 -8.33 2.51
CA GLN A 26 7.67 -7.94 3.88
C GLN A 26 6.16 -7.92 4.09
N GLY A 27 5.71 -8.57 5.17
CA GLY A 27 4.30 -8.69 5.48
C GLY A 27 3.95 -8.03 6.81
N ILE A 28 2.75 -7.48 6.89
CA ILE A 28 2.18 -6.88 8.10
C ILE A 28 0.76 -7.39 8.33
N THR A 29 0.43 -7.65 9.59
CA THR A 29 -0.95 -7.91 10.04
C THR A 29 -1.36 -6.82 11.01
N VAL A 30 -2.47 -6.14 10.72
CA VAL A 30 -3.09 -5.18 11.63
C VAL A 30 -4.40 -5.75 12.15
N THR A 31 -4.55 -5.74 13.47
CA THR A 31 -5.79 -6.09 14.16
C THR A 31 -6.28 -4.89 14.95
N GLY A 32 -7.59 -4.67 14.96
CA GLY A 32 -8.16 -3.51 15.63
C GLY A 32 -9.64 -3.65 15.92
N ARG A 33 -10.20 -2.67 16.63
CA ARG A 33 -11.63 -2.57 16.92
C ARG A 33 -12.12 -1.14 16.72
N LEU A 34 -13.09 -0.97 15.84
CA LEU A 34 -13.72 0.31 15.53
C LEU A 34 -14.92 0.56 16.44
N ALA A 35 -14.96 1.77 17.00
CA ALA A 35 -16.07 2.26 17.80
C ALA A 35 -16.36 3.72 17.46
N CYS A 36 -17.64 4.10 17.52
CA CYS A 36 -18.10 5.48 17.49
C CYS A 36 -18.59 5.79 18.91
N ASP A 37 -17.82 6.62 19.63
CA ASP A 37 -17.91 6.75 21.08
C ASP A 37 -17.79 5.37 21.77
N THR A 38 -18.82 4.91 22.45
CA THR A 38 -18.83 3.63 23.18
C THR A 38 -19.41 2.47 22.37
N LYS A 39 -19.92 2.73 21.16
CA LYS A 39 -20.64 1.75 20.34
C LYS A 39 -19.72 1.14 19.28
N PRO A 40 -19.59 -0.19 19.22
CA PRO A 40 -18.86 -0.83 18.13
C PRO A 40 -19.53 -0.54 16.78
N VAL A 41 -18.71 -0.33 15.74
CA VAL A 41 -19.22 -0.04 14.39
C VAL A 41 -18.88 -1.19 13.46
N ARG A 42 -19.93 -1.84 12.96
CA ARG A 42 -19.85 -2.94 12.00
C ARG A 42 -19.87 -2.44 10.57
N ASP A 43 -19.46 -3.31 9.66
CA ASP A 43 -19.54 -3.09 8.22
C ASP A 43 -18.76 -1.85 7.74
N VAL A 44 -17.69 -1.47 8.44
CA VAL A 44 -16.80 -0.36 8.07
C VAL A 44 -15.66 -0.91 7.21
N GLU A 45 -15.44 -0.31 6.04
CA GLU A 45 -14.31 -0.63 5.18
C GLU A 45 -13.00 -0.09 5.78
N VAL A 46 -12.02 -0.98 5.89
CA VAL A 46 -10.66 -0.68 6.31
C VAL A 46 -9.73 -1.15 5.21
N GLN A 47 -8.94 -0.23 4.67
CA GLN A 47 -7.95 -0.52 3.66
C GLN A 47 -6.55 -0.37 4.25
N LEU A 48 -5.66 -1.31 3.92
CA LEU A 48 -4.25 -1.26 4.25
C LEU A 48 -3.49 -0.86 2.99
N TRP A 49 -2.74 0.23 3.10
CA TRP A 49 -1.99 0.85 2.03
C TRP A 49 -0.51 0.93 2.40
N GLU A 50 0.32 1.05 1.38
CA GLU A 50 1.74 1.35 1.48
C GLU A 50 1.99 2.79 1.00
N ASP A 51 2.74 3.60 1.77
CA ASP A 51 3.15 4.94 1.36
C ASP A 51 4.50 4.88 0.64
N ASP A 52 4.56 5.39 -0.58
CA ASP A 52 5.79 5.40 -1.39
C ASP A 52 6.68 6.63 -1.13
N ALA A 53 6.40 7.41 -0.07
CA ALA A 53 7.02 8.70 0.18
C ALA A 53 8.56 8.66 0.33
N ASP A 54 9.15 7.51 0.65
CA ASP A 54 10.59 7.32 0.80
C ASP A 54 11.29 6.71 -0.44
N LYS A 55 10.61 6.54 -1.58
CA LYS A 55 11.16 6.04 -2.88
C LYS A 55 12.19 6.97 -3.56
N PHE A 56 12.88 7.81 -2.79
CA PHE A 56 14.02 8.65 -3.18
C PHE A 56 15.32 7.93 -2.80
N PHE A 57 16.11 7.35 -3.73
CA PHE A 57 17.29 8.06 -4.22
C PHE A 57 18.11 7.39 -5.34
N LEU A 58 17.61 6.39 -6.10
CA LEU A 58 18.44 5.84 -7.20
C LEU A 58 17.83 5.93 -8.61
N PHE A 59 16.50 5.97 -8.80
CA PHE A 59 15.92 6.11 -10.15
C PHE A 59 14.61 6.93 -10.17
N SER A 60 14.65 8.16 -9.66
CA SER A 60 13.54 9.15 -9.61
C SER A 60 12.98 9.60 -10.98
N ASN A 61 13.16 8.87 -12.08
CA ASN A 61 12.52 9.14 -13.38
C ASN A 61 11.91 7.89 -14.02
N LEU A 62 11.64 6.83 -13.25
CA LEU A 62 10.84 5.70 -13.71
C LEU A 62 9.53 5.60 -12.91
N TYR A 63 8.66 6.60 -13.12
CA TYR A 63 7.28 6.69 -12.64
C TYR A 63 6.35 5.59 -13.24
N LEU A 64 6.89 4.41 -13.55
CA LEU A 64 6.21 3.39 -14.34
C LEU A 64 6.00 2.06 -13.59
N CYS A 65 6.44 1.92 -12.33
CA CYS A 65 6.48 0.59 -11.70
C CYS A 65 5.89 0.41 -10.30
N ASP A 66 5.60 1.44 -9.50
CA ASP A 66 4.69 1.34 -8.33
C ASP A 66 4.06 2.70 -8.06
N PRO A 67 2.75 2.88 -8.23
CA PRO A 67 1.95 3.88 -7.52
C PRO A 67 1.55 3.33 -6.14
N ASP A 68 1.40 4.18 -5.10
CA ASP A 68 0.91 3.81 -3.75
C ASP A 68 -0.06 2.61 -3.79
N ASP A 69 0.35 1.50 -3.18
CA ASP A 69 -0.30 0.22 -3.40
C ASP A 69 -1.31 -0.10 -2.30
N LEU A 70 -2.55 -0.39 -2.73
CA LEU A 70 -3.53 -1.04 -1.88
C LEU A 70 -3.07 -2.47 -1.61
N LEU A 71 -2.52 -2.71 -0.42
CA LEU A 71 -2.05 -4.04 -0.01
C LEU A 71 -3.23 -5.00 0.20
N ASN A 72 -4.28 -4.54 0.90
CA ASN A 72 -5.50 -5.32 1.11
C ASN A 72 -6.67 -4.44 1.61
N SER A 73 -7.86 -5.03 1.70
CA SER A 73 -9.02 -4.43 2.36
C SER A 73 -9.76 -5.46 3.22
N THR A 74 -10.44 -4.99 4.26
CA THR A 74 -11.26 -5.80 5.15
C THR A 74 -12.47 -5.01 5.62
N ILE A 75 -13.41 -5.68 6.29
CA ILE A 75 -14.63 -5.08 6.82
C ILE A 75 -14.75 -5.44 8.30
N SER A 76 -15.08 -4.47 9.14
CA SER A 76 -15.27 -4.71 10.58
C SER A 76 -16.50 -5.58 10.87
N ASP A 77 -16.38 -6.47 11.86
CA ASP A 77 -17.44 -7.39 12.26
C ASP A 77 -18.52 -6.72 13.14
N ALA A 78 -19.49 -7.52 13.63
CA ALA A 78 -20.55 -7.04 14.51
C ALA A 78 -20.07 -6.39 15.83
N ASN A 79 -18.84 -6.68 16.26
CA ASN A 79 -18.19 -6.11 17.43
C ASN A 79 -17.23 -4.96 17.07
N GLY A 80 -17.17 -4.58 15.79
CA GLY A 80 -16.23 -3.60 15.23
C GLY A 80 -14.81 -4.14 15.05
N VAL A 81 -14.58 -5.44 15.27
CA VAL A 81 -13.26 -6.06 15.16
C VAL A 81 -12.90 -6.25 13.69
N PHE A 82 -11.65 -5.97 13.35
CA PHE A 82 -11.10 -6.26 12.03
C PHE A 82 -9.69 -6.86 12.15
N GLU A 83 -9.33 -7.65 11.15
CA GLU A 83 -7.99 -8.16 10.91
C GLU A 83 -7.70 -8.00 9.42
N ILE A 84 -6.52 -7.49 9.09
CA ILE A 84 -6.08 -7.27 7.73
C ILE A 84 -4.59 -7.62 7.61
N TYR A 85 -4.27 -8.45 6.63
CA TYR A 85 -2.91 -8.79 6.25
C TYR A 85 -2.60 -8.18 4.90
N GLY A 86 -1.43 -7.58 4.77
CA GLY A 86 -0.88 -7.13 3.50
C GLY A 86 0.60 -7.47 3.43
N GLU A 87 1.12 -7.59 2.23
CA GLU A 87 2.54 -7.76 1.99
C GLU A 87 2.93 -7.00 0.73
N ASP A 88 4.17 -6.54 0.72
CA ASP A 88 4.77 -5.93 -0.45
C ASP A 88 6.23 -6.34 -0.59
N LYS A 89 6.76 -6.23 -1.81
CA LYS A 89 8.15 -6.55 -2.13
C LYS A 89 8.97 -5.27 -2.24
N GLU A 90 9.57 -4.90 -1.12
CA GLU A 90 10.37 -3.67 -1.04
C GLU A 90 11.86 -3.92 -0.78
N VAL A 91 12.68 -2.97 -1.22
CA VAL A 91 14.12 -2.95 -0.91
C VAL A 91 14.36 -2.43 0.50
N ASN A 92 13.60 -1.40 0.88
CA ASN A 92 13.60 -0.81 2.21
C ASN A 92 12.44 -1.38 3.03
N ALA A 93 12.25 -0.90 4.26
CA ALA A 93 11.11 -1.29 5.06
C ALA A 93 9.81 -0.77 4.43
N ILE A 94 8.73 -1.53 4.56
CA ILE A 94 7.40 -1.05 4.21
C ILE A 94 6.93 0.04 5.20
N GLU A 95 6.22 1.05 4.72
CA GLU A 95 5.60 2.19 5.41
C GLU A 95 4.05 2.11 5.38
N PRO A 96 3.43 1.10 6.02
CA PRO A 96 2.00 0.86 5.88
C PRO A 96 1.13 1.83 6.68
N TYR A 97 -0.03 2.19 6.13
CA TYR A 97 -1.07 2.99 6.79
C TYR A 97 -2.48 2.44 6.55
N LEU A 98 -3.43 2.82 7.41
CA LEU A 98 -4.84 2.44 7.26
C LEU A 98 -5.69 3.60 6.76
N ILE A 99 -6.54 3.33 5.77
CA ILE A 99 -7.69 4.18 5.44
C ILE A 99 -8.94 3.53 6.02
N ILE A 100 -9.63 4.25 6.92
CA ILE A 100 -10.88 3.79 7.55
C ILE A 100 -12.02 4.67 7.07
N MET A 101 -12.92 4.12 6.26
CA MET A 101 -14.05 4.86 5.71
C MET A 101 -15.24 4.82 6.68
N HIS A 102 -15.41 5.87 7.48
CA HIS A 102 -16.45 5.92 8.52
C HIS A 102 -17.45 7.06 8.33
N SER A 103 -18.61 6.91 8.95
CA SER A 103 -19.64 7.95 9.06
C SER A 103 -19.92 8.39 10.50
N CYS A 104 -18.99 8.11 11.43
CA CYS A 104 -19.04 8.61 12.80
C CYS A 104 -18.78 10.13 12.86
N ASP A 105 -19.76 10.91 13.32
CA ASP A 105 -19.66 12.34 13.59
C ASP A 105 -20.09 12.63 15.04
N ASN A 106 -19.15 13.10 15.86
CA ASN A 106 -19.37 13.40 17.27
C ASN A 106 -20.07 12.27 18.07
N GLY A 107 -19.73 11.01 17.79
CA GLY A 107 -20.32 9.84 18.46
C GLY A 107 -21.64 9.35 17.85
N ASN A 108 -22.11 9.95 16.76
CA ASN A 108 -23.31 9.52 16.02
C ASN A 108 -22.91 8.93 14.66
N ILE A 109 -23.53 7.81 14.29
CA ILE A 109 -23.32 7.18 12.97
C ILE A 109 -24.33 7.82 12.01
N ASN A 110 -23.83 8.51 10.98
CA ASN A 110 -24.62 9.19 9.96
C ASN A 110 -24.54 8.42 8.63
N PRO A 111 -25.38 7.38 8.43
CA PRO A 111 -25.30 6.47 7.29
C PRO A 111 -25.46 7.15 5.93
#